data_AF-A0A1V6CTV2-F1
#
_entry.id   AF-A0A1V6CTV2-F1
#
_cell.length_a   1.000
_cell.length_b   1.000
_cell.length_c   1.000
_cell.angle_alpha   90.00
_cell.angle_beta   90.00
_cell.angle_gamma   90.00
#
_symmetry.space_group_name_H-M   'P 1'
#
loop_
_entity.id
_entity.type
_entity.pdbx_description
1 polymer ?
#
loop_
_entity_poly.entity_id
_entity_poly.type
_entity_poly.pdbx_seq_one_letter_code
_entity_poly.pdbx_strand_id
1 'polypeptide(L)'
;MRNAKNNTIRIAGREMNIAAVTVEWLTARMRNGRRRIEVLGWRKLAAIHHYTNDNKVWDAINREARRCGYTPATILALHLED
;
A
#
# COMPACT_ATOMS: atom_id res chain seq x y z
N MET A 1 -5.79 -4.01 23.04
CA MET A 1 -5.07 -4.97 22.18
C MET A 1 -5.83 -5.07 20.86
N ARG A 2 -5.31 -4.54 19.74
CA ARG A 2 -5.99 -4.62 18.43
C ARG A 2 -5.97 -6.08 17.97
N ASN A 3 -7.14 -6.55 17.54
CA ASN A 3 -7.46 -7.95 17.27
C ASN A 3 -6.64 -8.46 16.07
N ALA A 4 -5.60 -9.28 16.34
CA ALA A 4 -4.71 -9.83 15.31
C ALA A 4 -5.46 -10.63 14.22
N LYS A 5 -6.68 -11.10 14.52
CA LYS A 5 -7.55 -11.86 13.60
C LYS A 5 -8.02 -11.06 12.37
N ASN A 6 -7.93 -9.73 12.38
CA ASN A 6 -8.39 -8.89 11.26
C ASN A 6 -7.30 -8.58 10.22
N ASN A 7 -6.05 -8.96 10.47
CA ASN A 7 -4.90 -8.63 9.60
C ASN A 7 -4.47 -9.78 8.68
N THR A 8 -5.22 -10.88 8.65
CA THR A 8 -4.96 -12.03 7.80
C THR A 8 -6.14 -12.32 6.88
N ILE A 9 -5.84 -12.80 5.66
CA ILE A 9 -6.79 -13.26 4.66
C ILE A 9 -6.46 -14.68 4.25
N ARG A 10 -7.48 -15.49 3.97
CA ARG A 10 -7.30 -16.87 3.52
C ARG A 10 -7.29 -16.92 1.99
N ILE A 11 -6.16 -17.26 1.40
CA ILE A 11 -5.98 -17.39 -0.05
C ILE A 11 -5.53 -18.82 -0.34
N ALA A 12 -6.24 -19.52 -1.23
CA ALA A 12 -5.92 -20.91 -1.64
C ALA A 12 -5.69 -21.85 -0.44
N GLY A 13 -6.47 -21.70 0.63
CA GLY A 13 -6.37 -22.52 1.84
C GLY A 13 -5.29 -22.11 2.85
N ARG A 14 -4.47 -21.08 2.56
CA ARG A 14 -3.43 -20.57 3.45
C ARG A 14 -3.85 -19.24 4.08
N GLU A 15 -3.56 -19.06 5.37
CA GLU A 15 -3.66 -17.76 6.01
C GLU A 15 -2.45 -16.90 5.63
N MET A 16 -2.70 -15.71 5.10
CA MET A 16 -1.69 -14.76 4.66
C MET A 16 -1.93 -13.42 5.33
N ASN A 17 -0.85 -12.73 5.69
CA ASN A 17 -0.93 -11.38 6.22
C ASN A 17 -1.33 -10.39 5.11
N ILE A 18 -2.37 -9.59 5.34
CA ILE A 18 -2.94 -8.63 4.37
C ILE A 18 -1.87 -7.64 3.90
N ALA A 19 -1.04 -7.14 4.81
CA ALA A 19 -0.02 -6.16 4.46
C ALA A 19 1.07 -6.78 3.57
N ALA A 20 1.49 -8.02 3.85
CA ALA A 20 2.44 -8.74 3.00
C ALA A 20 1.88 -8.94 1.58
N VAL A 21 0.63 -9.41 1.45
CA VAL A 21 -0.07 -9.55 0.16
C VAL A 21 -0.21 -8.21 -0.55
N THR A 22 -0.51 -7.15 0.20
CA THR A 22 -0.66 -5.79 -0.34
C THR A 22 0.66 -5.26 -0.89
N VAL A 23 1.78 -5.42 -0.17
CA VAL A 23 3.11 -5.03 -0.63
C VAL A 23 3.53 -5.83 -1.87
N GLU A 24 3.28 -7.14 -1.85
CA GLU A 24 3.54 -8.00 -3.02
C GLU A 24 2.75 -7.50 -4.23
N TRP A 25 1.46 -7.25 -4.07
CA TRP A 25 0.61 -6.72 -5.13
C TRP A 25 1.08 -5.34 -5.64
N LEU A 26 1.43 -4.42 -4.73
CA LEU A 26 1.93 -3.08 -5.10
C LEU A 26 3.23 -3.14 -5.90
N THR A 27 4.13 -4.06 -5.54
CA THR A 27 5.44 -4.19 -6.17
C THR A 27 5.45 -5.16 -7.35
N ALA A 28 4.38 -5.92 -7.58
CA ALA A 28 4.22 -6.79 -8.73
C ALA A 28 4.29 -5.99 -10.05
N ARG A 29 5.01 -6.55 -11.02
CA ARG A 29 5.08 -6.01 -12.38
C ARG A 29 3.80 -6.31 -13.13
N MET A 30 3.29 -5.31 -13.83
CA MET A 30 2.20 -5.47 -14.78
C MET A 30 2.74 -5.89 -16.16
N ARG A 31 1.83 -6.17 -17.11
CA ARG A 31 2.18 -6.53 -18.48
C ARG A 31 3.07 -5.49 -19.19
N ASN A 32 2.97 -4.22 -18.81
CA ASN A 32 3.80 -3.13 -19.34
C ASN A 32 5.19 -3.01 -18.67
N GLY A 33 5.58 -3.97 -17.83
CA GLY A 33 6.87 -4.00 -17.14
C GLY A 33 6.97 -3.09 -15.90
N ARG A 34 6.01 -2.17 -15.71
CA ARG A 34 5.98 -1.25 -14.56
C ARG A 34 5.36 -1.90 -13.34
N ARG A 35 5.79 -1.47 -12.15
CA ARG A 35 5.17 -1.92 -10.89
C ARG A 35 3.82 -1.22 -10.69
N ARG A 36 2.85 -1.87 -10.03
CA ARG A 36 1.53 -1.25 -9.78
C ARG A 36 1.65 0.08 -9.03
N ILE A 37 2.54 0.13 -8.05
CA ILE A 37 2.80 1.34 -7.25
C ILE A 37 3.25 2.54 -8.10
N GLU A 38 3.86 2.32 -9.26
CA GLU A 38 4.33 3.39 -10.16
C GLU A 38 3.24 3.95 -11.07
N VAL A 39 2.11 3.25 -11.21
CA VAL A 39 1.03 3.62 -12.12
C VAL A 39 -0.27 3.97 -11.41
N LEU A 40 -0.41 3.56 -10.15
CA LEU A 40 -1.57 3.91 -9.35
C LEU A 40 -1.57 5.41 -9.07
N GLY A 41 -2.72 6.06 -9.24
CA GLY A 41 -2.88 7.45 -8.87
C GLY A 41 -2.68 7.65 -7.37
N TRP A 42 -2.13 8.80 -6.98
CA TRP A 42 -1.78 9.10 -5.59
C TRP A 42 -2.95 8.98 -4.62
N ARG A 43 -4.18 9.33 -5.03
CA ARG A 43 -5.39 9.16 -4.21
C ARG A 43 -5.65 7.70 -3.83
N LYS A 44 -5.42 6.74 -4.75
CA LYS A 44 -5.54 5.31 -4.44
C LYS A 44 -4.44 4.85 -3.50
N LEU A 45 -3.21 5.34 -3.68
CA LEU A 45 -2.11 5.02 -2.78
C LEU A 45 -2.35 5.59 -1.37
N ALA A 46 -2.88 6.80 -1.26
CA ALA A 46 -3.27 7.41 0.02
C ALA A 46 -4.36 6.60 0.74
N ALA A 47 -5.39 6.14 0.00
CA ALA A 47 -6.40 5.25 0.57
C ALA A 47 -5.80 3.94 1.10
N ILE A 48 -4.94 3.27 0.32
CA ILE A 48 -4.25 2.04 0.76
C ILE A 48 -3.39 2.32 2.00
N HIS A 49 -2.64 3.42 2.00
CA HIS A 49 -1.85 3.85 3.15
C HIS A 49 -2.72 3.99 4.40
N HIS A 50 -3.86 4.68 4.30
CA HIS A 50 -4.77 4.91 5.43
C HIS A 50 -5.38 3.61 5.97
N TYR A 51 -5.92 2.75 5.09
CA TYR A 51 -6.68 1.57 5.52
C TYR A 51 -5.82 0.42 6.05
N THR A 52 -4.58 0.26 5.58
CA THR A 52 -3.77 -0.91 5.95
C THR A 52 -3.05 -0.75 7.29
N ASN A 53 -2.81 0.50 7.73
CA ASN A 53 -2.13 0.86 8.99
C ASN A 53 -0.93 -0.06 9.34
N ASP A 54 -0.12 -0.40 8.34
CA ASP A 54 1.01 -1.32 8.43
C ASP A 54 2.26 -0.65 7.85
N ASN A 55 3.33 -0.65 8.65
CA ASN A 55 4.59 0.02 8.34
C ASN A 55 5.20 -0.44 7.00
N LYS A 56 5.04 -1.71 6.61
CA LYS A 56 5.62 -2.22 5.35
C LYS A 56 4.93 -1.62 4.12
N VAL A 57 3.60 -1.46 4.20
CA VAL A 57 2.81 -0.82 3.14
C VAL A 57 3.14 0.66 3.07
N TRP A 58 3.26 1.31 4.23
CA TRP A 58 3.65 2.71 4.33
C TRP A 58 5.04 2.95 3.73
N ASP A 59 6.03 2.13 4.07
CA ASP A 59 7.39 2.26 3.55
C ASP A 59 7.46 2.09 2.04
N ALA A 60 6.68 1.15 1.47
CA ALA A 60 6.61 0.98 0.02
C ALA A 60 6.06 2.24 -0.67
N ILE A 61 4.96 2.78 -0.16
CA ILE A 61 4.30 3.99 -0.71
C ILE A 61 5.17 5.23 -0.51
N ASN A 62 5.76 5.41 0.67
CA ASN A 62 6.63 6.53 0.99
C ASN A 62 7.92 6.52 0.16
N ARG A 63 8.48 5.33 -0.11
CA ARG A 63 9.63 5.20 -1.01
C ARG A 63 9.28 5.64 -2.43
N GLU A 64 8.11 5.25 -2.93
CA GLU A 64 7.64 5.67 -4.25
C GLU A 64 7.33 7.17 -4.30
N ALA A 65 6.72 7.72 -3.26
CA ALA A 65 6.51 9.17 -3.11
C ALA A 65 7.84 9.93 -3.24
N ARG A 66 8.86 9.53 -2.47
CA ARG A 66 10.21 10.11 -2.54
C ARG A 66 10.85 9.96 -3.91
N ARG A 67 10.70 8.79 -4.57
CA ARG A 67 11.21 8.56 -5.93
C ARG A 67 10.62 9.52 -6.95
N CYS A 68 9.35 9.88 -6.78
CA CYS A 68 8.64 10.84 -7.62
C CYS A 68 8.82 12.31 -7.17
N GLY A 69 9.64 12.58 -6.15
CA GLY A 69 9.90 13.93 -5.63
C GLY A 69 8.86 14.46 -4.64
N TYR A 70 7.90 13.63 -4.21
CA TYR A 70 6.89 14.01 -3.22
C TYR A 70 7.34 13.68 -1.80
N THR A 71 6.81 14.45 -0.84
CA THR A 71 6.99 14.14 0.58
C THR A 71 5.93 13.13 1.05
N PRO A 72 6.24 12.26 2.02
CA PRO A 72 5.24 11.40 2.67
C PRO A 72 4.04 12.18 3.24
N ALA A 73 4.26 13.42 3.71
CA ALA A 73 3.20 14.29 4.21
C ALA A 73 2.16 14.62 3.13
N THR A 74 2.57 14.73 1.87
CA THR A 74 1.67 14.93 0.73
C THR A 74 0.70 13.76 0.56
N ILE A 75 1.14 12.52 0.80
CA ILE A 75 0.28 11.33 0.70
C ILE A 75 -0.80 11.34 1.79
N LEU A 76 -0.45 11.78 2.99
CA LEU A 76 -1.38 11.90 4.11
C LEU A 76 -2.42 12.99 3.87
N ALA A 77 -2.01 14.14 3.32
CA ALA A 77 -2.92 15.24 2.99
C ALA A 77 -3.97 14.85 1.94
N LEU A 78 -3.59 14.06 0.93
CA LEU A 78 -4.50 13.61 -0.14
C LEU A 78 -5.65 12.71 0.32
N HIS A 79 -5.58 12.16 1.54
CA HIS A 79 -6.70 11.43 2.12
C HIS A 79 -7.69 12.33 2.86
N LEU A 80 -7.24 13.50 3.35
CA LEU A 80 -8.01 14.41 4.20
C LEU A 80 -8.84 15.43 3.41
N GLU A 81 -8.68 15.50 2.09
CA GLU A 81 -9.41 16.41 1.19
C GLU A 81 -10.78 15.84 0.71
N ASP A 82 -11.40 14.94 1.47
CA ASP A 82 -12.77 14.44 1.26
C ASP A 82 -13.76 15.03 2.29
#